data_AF-A0A8B7N9K6-F1
#
_entry.id   AF-A0A8B7N9K6-F1
#
_cell.length_a   1.000
_cell.length_b   1.000
_cell.length_c   1.000
_cell.angle_alpha   90.00
_cell.angle_beta   90.00
_cell.angle_gamma   90.00
#
_symmetry.space_group_name_H-M   'P 1'
#
loop_
_entity.id
_entity.type
_entity.pdbx_description
1 polymer ?
#
loop_
_entity_poly.entity_id
_entity_poly.type
_entity_poly.pdbx_seq_one_letter_code
_entity_poly.pdbx_strand_id
1 'polypeptide(L)'
;MPPKRKNEAEDNPGVAAQRPRVDKPKPIPLDRSFAEHLKLPYGGEVYKDYSCTLTFADIAKNENKYFVIQMTKDGEKYHVCSRSGQVGCIEEKKVTSTFGSEAEADKKFCKLFEEKTGNEWINRSEFVRKPTKGFTMLEMDPCDMPLGRLSKNQIQKAKEALTELEATIKKDASVFTPEPVNAQGVPPVRSNILEKKRVIDEKMTLFYTLYPCNNGEKMIKLDQLPAISEMKRKLELEFRK
;
A
#
# COMPACT_ATOMS: atom_id res chain seq x y z
N MET A 1 43.11 73.18 15.85
CA MET A 1 43.59 72.51 14.61
C MET A 1 44.92 71.88 14.94
N PRO A 2 45.18 70.57 14.72
CA PRO A 2 44.83 69.70 13.56
C PRO A 2 44.24 68.33 14.06
N PRO A 3 44.26 67.15 13.37
CA PRO A 3 44.68 66.76 12.01
C PRO A 3 43.69 65.84 11.23
N LYS A 4 44.04 65.57 9.95
CA LYS A 4 43.45 64.62 8.99
C LYS A 4 43.56 63.15 9.47
N ARG A 5 42.51 62.32 9.23
CA ARG A 5 42.52 60.83 9.24
C ARG A 5 41.88 60.36 7.93
N LYS A 6 42.59 59.71 7.00
CA LYS A 6 42.98 58.28 6.88
C LYS A 6 41.81 57.30 6.93
N ASN A 7 41.60 56.63 5.80
CA ASN A 7 40.69 55.52 5.53
C ASN A 7 41.05 54.29 6.37
N GLU A 8 40.05 53.65 6.95
CA GLU A 8 40.07 52.23 7.30
C GLU A 8 38.70 51.62 6.94
N ALA A 9 38.75 50.45 6.33
CA ALA A 9 37.65 49.73 5.73
C ALA A 9 36.76 49.09 6.81
N GLU A 10 35.44 49.28 6.73
CA GLU A 10 34.49 48.40 7.39
C GLU A 10 34.15 47.22 6.49
N ASP A 11 34.75 46.09 6.88
CA ASP A 11 34.44 44.72 6.53
C ASP A 11 32.96 44.44 6.83
N ASN A 12 32.18 44.20 5.77
CA ASN A 12 30.76 43.88 5.86
C ASN A 12 30.66 42.35 6.07
N PRO A 13 30.20 41.86 7.24
CA PRO A 13 30.21 40.43 7.50
C PRO A 13 29.21 39.70 6.59
N GLY A 14 29.75 38.68 5.93
CA GLY A 14 29.15 37.92 4.86
C GLY A 14 27.74 37.40 5.13
N VAL A 15 26.96 37.42 4.06
CA VAL A 15 25.73 36.65 3.85
C VAL A 15 26.02 35.18 4.16
N ALA A 16 25.67 34.74 5.36
CA ALA A 16 25.69 33.33 5.72
C ALA A 16 24.60 32.62 4.90
N ALA A 17 25.00 32.03 3.78
CA ALA A 17 24.22 31.03 3.06
C ALA A 17 23.94 29.84 4.01
N GLN A 18 22.82 29.88 4.71
CA GLN A 18 22.33 28.71 5.44
C GLN A 18 21.75 27.74 4.42
N ARG A 19 22.46 26.62 4.31
CA ARG A 19 22.20 25.43 3.49
C ARG A 19 20.73 24.99 3.59
N PRO A 20 20.15 24.38 2.54
CA PRO A 20 18.82 23.81 2.63
C PRO A 20 18.76 22.88 3.85
N ARG A 21 17.80 23.14 4.75
CA ARG A 21 17.50 22.23 5.85
C ARG A 21 17.11 20.91 5.21
N VAL A 22 17.98 19.92 5.29
CA VAL A 22 17.61 18.55 4.95
C VAL A 22 16.63 18.14 6.04
N ASP A 23 15.33 18.24 5.75
CA ASP A 23 14.29 17.73 6.64
C ASP A 23 14.63 16.27 6.92
N LYS A 24 15.02 15.98 8.16
CA LYS A 24 15.22 14.59 8.59
C LYS A 24 13.89 13.86 8.36
N PRO A 25 13.90 12.66 7.75
CA PRO A 25 12.67 11.91 7.55
C PRO A 25 12.00 11.72 8.92
N LYS A 26 10.72 12.07 9.01
CA LYS A 26 9.96 11.94 10.26
C LYS A 26 9.99 10.46 10.69
N PRO A 27 10.20 10.18 11.99
CA PRO A 27 10.17 8.79 12.48
C PRO A 27 8.79 8.18 12.23
N ILE A 28 8.79 6.90 11.88
CA ILE A 28 7.56 6.16 11.61
C ILE A 28 6.98 5.72 12.98
N PRO A 29 5.76 6.16 13.35
CA PRO A 29 5.12 5.72 14.57
C PRO A 29 4.82 4.21 14.51
N LEU A 30 4.99 3.55 15.65
CA LEU A 30 4.52 2.18 15.83
C LEU A 30 3.00 2.17 15.79
N ASP A 31 2.43 1.15 15.16
CA ASP A 31 1.00 0.88 15.17
C ASP A 31 0.48 0.91 16.62
N ARG A 32 -0.58 1.69 16.84
CA ARG A 32 -1.19 1.87 18.16
C ARG A 32 -1.52 0.54 18.82
N SER A 33 -2.00 -0.45 18.05
CA SER A 33 -2.31 -1.77 18.59
C SER A 33 -1.06 -2.49 19.09
N PHE A 34 0.10 -2.29 18.47
CA PHE A 34 1.34 -2.91 18.92
C PHE A 34 1.89 -2.18 20.14
N ALA A 35 1.82 -0.84 20.15
CA ALA A 35 2.20 -0.03 21.31
C ALA A 35 1.37 -0.39 22.56
N GLU A 36 0.05 -0.57 22.41
CA GLU A 36 -0.84 -1.01 23.49
C GLU A 36 -0.50 -2.43 23.97
N HIS A 37 -0.25 -3.35 23.04
CA HIS A 37 0.12 -4.74 23.39
C HIS A 37 1.47 -4.82 24.12
N LEU A 38 2.44 -3.99 23.72
CA LEU A 38 3.75 -3.87 24.36
C LEU A 38 3.73 -2.97 25.61
N LYS A 39 2.61 -2.31 25.91
CA LYS A 39 2.44 -1.38 27.04
C LYS A 39 3.44 -0.22 27.02
N LEU A 40 3.73 0.32 25.83
CA LEU A 40 4.67 1.44 25.67
C LEU A 40 3.99 2.77 26.05
N PRO A 41 4.48 3.49 27.08
CA PRO A 41 3.77 4.63 27.67
C PRO A 41 3.70 5.88 26.78
N TYR A 42 4.63 6.04 25.84
CA TYR A 42 4.71 7.19 24.94
C TYR A 42 4.36 6.86 23.48
N GLY A 43 3.76 5.67 23.25
CA GLY A 43 3.81 5.06 21.92
C GLY A 43 5.20 4.48 21.63
N GLY A 44 5.30 3.69 20.57
CA GLY A 44 6.58 3.19 20.07
C GLY A 44 6.95 3.85 18.76
N GLU A 45 8.21 3.69 18.35
CA GLU A 45 8.66 4.03 17.01
C GLU A 45 9.07 2.75 16.28
N VAL A 46 8.84 2.72 14.98
CA VAL A 46 9.36 1.65 14.14
C VAL A 46 10.88 1.77 14.10
N TYR A 47 11.55 0.63 14.26
CA TYR A 47 12.99 0.54 14.13
C TYR A 47 13.38 0.72 12.66
N LYS A 48 14.11 1.80 12.35
CA LYS A 48 14.53 2.17 10.98
C LYS A 48 13.32 2.26 10.03
N ASP A 49 13.32 1.43 8.99
CA ASP A 49 12.32 1.34 7.93
C ASP A 49 11.58 -0.02 7.92
N TYR A 50 11.72 -0.81 9.00
CA TYR A 50 11.09 -2.14 9.14
C TYR A 50 9.60 -2.05 9.45
N SER A 51 8.85 -1.49 8.51
CA SER A 51 7.39 -1.43 8.52
C SER A 51 6.88 -1.68 7.12
N CYS A 52 5.98 -2.64 6.98
CA CYS A 52 5.25 -2.81 5.72
C CYS A 52 3.81 -3.30 5.96
N THR A 53 2.93 -2.85 5.07
CA THR A 53 1.56 -3.32 4.96
C THR A 53 1.44 -4.15 3.70
N LEU A 54 0.96 -5.37 3.85
CA LEU A 54 0.71 -6.30 2.77
C LEU A 54 -0.79 -6.52 2.62
N THR A 55 -1.27 -6.61 1.39
CA THR A 55 -2.68 -6.87 1.07
C THR A 55 -2.82 -7.97 0.06
N PHE A 56 -3.91 -8.71 0.19
CA PHE A 56 -4.31 -9.76 -0.73
C PHE A 56 -5.81 -9.68 -0.94
N ALA A 57 -6.24 -9.62 -2.20
CA ALA A 57 -7.63 -9.79 -2.57
C ALA A 57 -7.80 -10.95 -3.55
N ASP A 58 -8.96 -11.60 -3.51
CA ASP A 58 -9.45 -12.57 -4.48
C ASP A 58 -10.96 -12.39 -4.58
N ILE A 59 -11.42 -11.75 -5.67
CA ILE A 59 -12.84 -11.45 -5.87
C ILE A 59 -13.69 -12.71 -6.09
N ALA A 60 -13.10 -13.75 -6.68
CA ALA A 60 -13.80 -15.00 -6.96
C ALA A 60 -14.11 -15.76 -5.66
N LYS A 61 -13.20 -15.69 -4.68
CA LYS A 61 -13.37 -16.28 -3.34
C LYS A 61 -13.94 -15.32 -2.31
N ASN A 62 -14.15 -14.05 -2.67
CA ASN A 62 -14.50 -12.97 -1.73
C ASN A 62 -13.53 -12.89 -0.54
N GLU A 63 -12.25 -13.14 -0.78
CA GLU A 63 -11.22 -12.99 0.24
C GLU A 63 -10.54 -11.63 0.10
N ASN A 64 -10.47 -10.89 1.20
CA ASN A 64 -9.67 -9.67 1.29
C ASN A 64 -8.94 -9.65 2.62
N LYS A 65 -7.62 -9.85 2.60
CA LYS A 65 -6.78 -10.04 3.78
C LYS A 65 -5.71 -8.96 3.80
N TYR A 66 -5.44 -8.44 4.99
CA TYR A 66 -4.30 -7.58 5.24
C TYR A 66 -3.33 -8.24 6.22
N PHE A 67 -2.06 -7.88 6.09
CA PHE A 67 -1.00 -8.30 7.00
C PHE A 67 -0.07 -7.12 7.21
N VAL A 68 -0.04 -6.59 8.43
CA VAL A 68 0.88 -5.52 8.83
C VAL A 68 1.97 -6.16 9.67
N ILE A 69 3.22 -5.82 9.39
CA ILE A 69 4.38 -6.22 10.19
C ILE A 69 5.26 -5.01 10.43
N GLN A 70 5.68 -4.86 11.69
CA GLN A 70 6.55 -3.79 12.14
C GLN A 70 7.58 -4.32 13.12
N MET A 71 8.79 -3.78 13.06
CA MET A 71 9.82 -3.99 14.07
C MET A 71 9.97 -2.74 14.92
N THR A 72 10.16 -2.89 16.22
CA THR A 72 10.43 -1.79 17.14
C THR A 72 11.53 -2.18 18.12
N LYS A 73 12.16 -1.19 18.74
CA LYS A 73 13.20 -1.36 19.74
C LYS A 73 12.77 -0.70 21.04
N ASP A 74 12.79 -1.46 22.12
CA ASP A 74 12.49 -1.00 23.49
C ASP A 74 13.69 -1.32 24.39
N GLY A 75 14.47 -0.29 24.74
CA GLY A 75 15.74 -0.45 25.44
C GLY A 75 16.73 -1.32 24.65
N GLU A 76 17.10 -2.47 25.21
CA GLU A 76 18.00 -3.46 24.59
C GLU A 76 17.26 -4.58 23.84
N LYS A 77 15.92 -4.56 23.84
CA LYS A 77 15.09 -5.59 23.21
C LYS A 77 14.53 -5.13 21.88
N TYR A 78 14.41 -6.07 20.96
CA TYR A 78 13.80 -5.89 19.65
C TYR A 78 12.50 -6.68 19.59
N HIS A 79 11.43 -6.04 19.11
CA HIS A 79 10.13 -6.67 18.97
C HIS A 79 9.72 -6.68 17.51
N VAL A 80 9.32 -7.84 17.00
CA VAL A 80 8.67 -7.98 15.70
C VAL A 80 7.19 -8.23 15.97
N CYS A 81 6.37 -7.25 15.63
CA CYS A 81 4.93 -7.27 15.78
C CYS A 81 4.28 -7.48 14.43
N SER A 82 3.26 -8.34 14.40
CA SER A 82 2.44 -8.55 13.21
C SER A 82 0.98 -8.65 13.59
N ARG A 83 0.12 -8.12 12.72
CA ARG A 83 -1.33 -8.32 12.80
C ARG A 83 -1.89 -8.64 11.44
N SER A 84 -2.86 -9.54 11.42
CA SER A 84 -3.51 -9.99 10.20
C SER A 84 -4.99 -10.14 10.41
N GLY A 85 -5.78 -9.76 9.42
CA GLY A 85 -7.22 -9.89 9.49
C GLY A 85 -7.86 -9.80 8.10
N GLN A 86 -9.17 -9.98 8.09
CA GLN A 86 -9.99 -9.67 6.93
C GLN A 86 -10.26 -8.16 6.93
N VAL A 87 -10.08 -7.52 5.77
CA VAL A 87 -10.34 -6.08 5.62
C VAL A 87 -11.80 -5.81 5.96
N GLY A 88 -12.03 -4.92 6.93
CA GLY A 88 -13.36 -4.54 7.40
C GLY A 88 -13.92 -5.35 8.57
N CYS A 89 -13.21 -6.40 9.00
CA CYS A 89 -13.56 -7.16 10.21
C CYS A 89 -12.81 -6.62 11.44
N ILE A 90 -13.46 -6.67 12.60
CA ILE A 90 -12.88 -6.26 13.89
C ILE A 90 -11.87 -7.29 14.40
N GLU A 91 -12.09 -8.56 14.06
CA GLU A 91 -11.22 -9.65 14.50
C GLU A 91 -9.88 -9.63 13.74
N GLU A 92 -8.80 -9.56 14.49
CA GLU A 92 -7.44 -9.60 13.96
C GLU A 92 -6.56 -10.51 14.83
N LYS A 93 -5.72 -11.31 14.17
CA LYS A 93 -4.71 -12.14 14.83
C LYS A 93 -3.46 -11.31 15.02
N LYS A 94 -3.05 -11.11 16.28
CA LYS A 94 -1.82 -10.40 16.65
C LYS A 94 -0.77 -11.39 17.10
N VAL A 95 0.47 -11.20 16.64
CA VAL A 95 1.62 -11.99 17.05
C VAL A 95 2.79 -11.04 17.29
N THR A 96 3.35 -11.12 18.49
CA THR A 96 4.52 -10.34 18.89
C THR A 96 5.64 -11.31 19.28
N SER A 97 6.82 -11.13 18.71
CA SER A 97 8.02 -11.89 19.03
C SER A 97 9.10 -10.95 19.56
N THR A 98 9.73 -11.30 20.68
CA THR A 98 10.75 -10.49 21.34
C THR A 98 12.11 -11.17 21.19
N PHE A 99 13.13 -10.38 20.88
CA PHE A 99 14.50 -10.83 20.64
C PHE A 99 15.49 -9.95 21.41
N GLY A 100 16.62 -10.53 21.82
CA GLY A 100 17.72 -9.79 22.45
C GLY A 100 18.73 -9.24 21.43
N SER A 101 18.67 -9.70 20.17
CA SER A 101 19.59 -9.31 19.10
C SER A 101 18.83 -8.75 17.91
N GLU A 102 19.37 -7.69 17.32
CA GLU A 102 18.87 -7.09 16.08
C GLU A 102 18.85 -8.12 14.93
N ALA A 103 19.89 -8.94 14.83
CA ALA A 103 20.03 -9.92 13.75
C ALA A 103 18.94 -11.01 13.79
N GLU A 104 18.49 -11.40 14.98
CA GLU A 104 17.40 -12.38 15.12
C GLU A 104 16.05 -11.77 14.73
N ALA A 105 15.80 -10.53 15.14
CA ALA A 105 14.60 -9.79 14.78
C ALA A 105 14.54 -9.53 13.27
N ASP A 106 15.64 -9.08 12.67
CA ASP A 106 15.78 -8.90 11.22
C ASP A 106 15.49 -10.20 10.46
N LYS A 107 16.12 -11.30 10.86
CA LYS A 107 15.89 -12.62 10.25
C LYS A 107 14.42 -13.04 10.35
N LYS A 108 13.76 -12.78 11.48
CA LYS A 108 12.34 -13.08 11.66
C LYS A 108 11.47 -12.21 10.77
N PHE A 109 11.75 -10.92 10.67
CA PHE A 109 11.02 -9.97 9.84
C PHE A 109 11.15 -10.34 8.37
N CYS A 110 12.38 -10.52 7.88
CA CYS A 110 12.66 -10.90 6.50
C CYS A 110 11.99 -12.22 6.12
N LYS A 111 12.04 -13.22 7.02
CA LYS A 111 11.35 -14.50 6.81
C LYS A 111 9.83 -14.34 6.67
N LEU A 112 9.19 -13.54 7.53
CA LEU A 112 7.75 -13.31 7.45
C LEU A 112 7.37 -12.58 6.16
N PHE A 113 8.17 -11.59 5.74
CA PHE A 113 7.96 -10.87 4.49
C PHE A 113 8.09 -11.78 3.27
N GLU A 114 9.14 -12.59 3.20
CA GLU A 114 9.39 -13.53 2.10
C GLU A 114 8.34 -14.65 2.04
N GLU A 115 7.89 -15.15 3.19
CA GLU A 115 6.83 -16.17 3.25
C GLU A 115 5.53 -15.66 2.61
N LYS A 116 5.16 -14.40 2.88
CA LYS A 116 3.93 -13.78 2.37
C LYS A 116 4.04 -13.30 0.93
N THR A 117 5.16 -12.67 0.56
CA THR A 117 5.30 -12.00 -0.75
C THR A 117 6.08 -12.84 -1.75
N GLY A 118 6.95 -13.72 -1.28
CA GLY A 118 7.97 -14.39 -2.07
C GLY A 118 9.09 -13.48 -2.56
N ASN A 119 9.19 -12.25 -2.04
CA ASN A 119 10.25 -11.29 -2.37
C ASN A 119 11.17 -11.11 -1.16
N GLU A 120 12.40 -10.70 -1.41
CA GLU A 120 13.36 -10.36 -0.36
C GLU A 120 13.12 -8.95 0.15
N TRP A 121 13.29 -8.75 1.45
CA TRP A 121 13.11 -7.44 2.08
C TRP A 121 14.11 -6.39 1.56
N ILE A 122 15.34 -6.82 1.26
CA ILE A 122 16.40 -5.92 0.77
C ILE A 122 16.08 -5.37 -0.63
N ASN A 123 15.43 -6.16 -1.47
CA ASN A 123 15.07 -5.83 -2.85
C ASN A 123 13.61 -5.35 -2.96
N ARG A 124 13.05 -4.80 -1.89
CA ARG A 124 11.66 -4.32 -1.86
C ARG A 124 11.36 -3.20 -2.86
N SER A 125 12.37 -2.47 -3.34
CA SER A 125 12.22 -1.49 -4.43
C SER A 125 11.90 -2.14 -5.77
N GLU A 126 12.31 -3.39 -5.97
CA GLU A 126 12.05 -4.19 -7.17
C GLU A 126 10.93 -5.20 -6.93
N PHE A 127 9.94 -4.82 -6.11
CA PHE A 127 8.84 -5.70 -5.74
C PHE A 127 8.09 -6.21 -6.98
N VAL A 128 8.10 -7.54 -7.17
CA VAL A 128 7.30 -8.21 -8.20
C VAL A 128 6.12 -8.92 -7.53
N ARG A 129 4.91 -8.55 -7.93
CA ARG A 129 3.69 -9.25 -7.47
C ARG A 129 3.71 -10.69 -8.00
N LYS A 130 3.73 -11.66 -7.09
CA LYS A 130 3.64 -13.09 -7.43
C LYS A 130 2.19 -13.57 -7.31
N PRO A 131 1.51 -13.93 -8.41
CA PRO A 131 0.11 -14.38 -8.37
C PRO A 131 -0.11 -15.59 -7.45
N THR A 132 0.91 -16.43 -7.26
CA THR A 132 0.86 -17.66 -6.46
C THR A 132 1.02 -17.46 -4.96
N LYS A 133 1.66 -16.36 -4.52
CA LYS A 133 1.84 -16.03 -3.08
C LYS A 133 0.95 -14.87 -2.60
N GLY A 134 0.32 -14.16 -3.54
CA GLY A 134 -0.90 -13.37 -3.32
C GLY A 134 -0.70 -12.00 -2.69
N PHE A 135 0.15 -11.86 -1.68
CA PHE A 135 0.29 -10.59 -0.97
C PHE A 135 1.13 -9.57 -1.77
N THR A 136 0.60 -8.35 -1.87
CA THR A 136 1.23 -7.19 -2.50
C THR A 136 1.60 -6.19 -1.43
N MET A 137 2.81 -5.62 -1.52
CA MET A 137 3.24 -4.56 -0.61
C MET A 137 2.58 -3.23 -1.01
N LEU A 138 2.00 -2.55 -0.02
CA LEU A 138 1.43 -1.21 -0.20
C LEU A 138 2.41 -0.13 0.26
N GLU A 139 2.48 0.94 -0.53
CA GLU A 139 3.15 2.18 -0.14
C GLU A 139 2.21 3.02 0.74
N MET A 140 2.43 2.97 2.04
CA MET A 140 1.68 3.74 3.05
C MET A 140 2.38 5.05 3.37
N ASP A 141 1.62 6.10 3.66
CA ASP A 141 2.20 7.31 4.25
C ASP A 141 2.57 7.05 5.71
N PRO A 142 3.83 7.31 6.12
CA PRO A 142 4.33 6.91 7.43
C PRO A 142 3.61 7.61 8.59
N CYS A 143 2.98 8.76 8.38
CA CYS A 143 2.33 9.54 9.45
C CYS A 143 0.92 9.05 9.85
N ASP A 144 0.26 8.21 9.05
CA ASP A 144 -1.17 7.88 9.24
C ASP A 144 -1.43 6.37 9.50
N MET A 145 -0.44 5.58 9.91
CA MET A 145 -0.60 4.13 10.14
C MET A 145 -1.53 3.84 11.35
N PRO A 146 -2.54 2.94 11.22
CA PRO A 146 -2.29 1.51 10.94
C PRO A 146 -3.06 0.92 9.73
N LEU A 147 -4.08 1.63 9.26
CA LEU A 147 -4.81 1.47 7.99
C LEU A 147 -5.19 2.87 7.46
N GLY A 148 -4.43 3.92 7.80
CA GLY A 148 -4.82 5.27 7.44
C GLY A 148 -4.66 5.55 5.96
N ARG A 149 -4.20 6.74 5.61
CA ARG A 149 -4.25 7.17 4.21
C ARG A 149 -3.23 6.39 3.39
N LEU A 150 -3.72 5.82 2.29
CA LEU A 150 -2.85 5.32 1.23
C LEU A 150 -2.06 6.50 0.67
N SER A 151 -0.80 6.26 0.30
CA SER A 151 -0.01 7.30 -0.35
C SER A 151 -0.65 7.77 -1.65
N LYS A 152 -0.36 9.00 -2.07
CA LYS A 152 -0.85 9.54 -3.36
C LYS A 152 -0.46 8.64 -4.54
N ASN A 153 0.76 8.08 -4.51
CA ASN A 153 1.24 7.13 -5.51
C ASN A 153 0.41 5.84 -5.52
N GLN A 154 0.08 5.32 -4.34
CA GLN A 154 -0.75 4.13 -4.21
C GLN A 154 -2.18 4.37 -4.71
N ILE A 155 -2.78 5.51 -4.37
CA ILE A 155 -4.10 5.91 -4.88
C ILE A 155 -4.06 6.07 -6.40
N GLN A 156 -2.99 6.65 -6.95
CA GLN A 156 -2.79 6.80 -8.39
C GLN A 156 -2.74 5.43 -9.09
N LYS A 157 -1.95 4.48 -8.57
CA LYS A 157 -1.91 3.09 -9.07
C LYS A 157 -3.31 2.43 -9.05
N ALA A 158 -4.08 2.66 -7.98
CA ALA A 158 -5.45 2.16 -7.88
C ALA A 158 -6.40 2.79 -8.91
N LYS A 159 -6.28 4.09 -9.19
CA LYS A 159 -7.06 4.79 -10.22
C LYS A 159 -6.76 4.27 -11.63
N GLU A 160 -5.49 4.00 -11.91
CA GLU A 160 -5.04 3.42 -13.18
C GLU A 160 -5.65 2.02 -13.37
N ALA A 161 -5.54 1.15 -12.35
CA ALA A 161 -6.15 -0.18 -12.39
C ALA A 161 -7.67 -0.12 -12.60
N LEU A 162 -8.37 0.82 -11.96
CA LEU A 162 -9.81 1.00 -12.11
C LEU A 162 -10.20 1.52 -13.51
N THR A 163 -9.36 2.34 -14.13
CA THR A 163 -9.56 2.84 -15.49
C THR A 163 -9.34 1.74 -16.53
N GLU A 164 -8.33 0.89 -16.32
CA GLU A 164 -8.08 -0.26 -17.17
C GLU A 164 -9.22 -1.30 -17.09
N LEU A 165 -9.76 -1.51 -15.89
CA LEU A 165 -10.94 -2.35 -15.68
C LEU A 165 -12.16 -1.80 -16.46
N GLU A 166 -12.41 -0.50 -16.37
CA GLU A 166 -13.51 0.14 -17.10
C GLU A 166 -13.36 -0.02 -18.62
N ALA A 167 -12.16 0.20 -19.15
CA ALA A 167 -11.87 0.03 -20.57
C ALA A 167 -12.11 -1.41 -21.04
N THR A 168 -11.75 -2.40 -20.20
CA THR A 168 -11.98 -3.82 -20.47
C THR A 168 -13.48 -4.11 -20.58
N ILE A 169 -14.28 -3.61 -19.64
CA ILE A 169 -15.74 -3.80 -19.64
C ILE A 169 -16.40 -3.10 -20.83
N LYS A 170 -15.96 -1.89 -21.19
CA LYS A 170 -16.46 -1.17 -22.38
C LYS A 170 -16.15 -1.93 -23.67
N LYS A 171 -14.95 -2.49 -23.78
CA LYS A 171 -14.57 -3.33 -24.92
C LYS A 171 -15.46 -4.57 -25.00
N ASP A 172 -15.75 -5.21 -23.87
CA ASP A 172 -16.67 -6.35 -23.83
C ASP A 172 -18.12 -6.00 -24.20
N ALA A 173 -18.63 -4.84 -23.74
CA ALA A 173 -19.96 -4.36 -24.11
C ALA A 173 -20.09 -4.08 -25.62
N SER A 174 -19.01 -3.63 -26.28
CA SER A 174 -19.01 -3.39 -27.73
C SER A 174 -19.05 -4.68 -28.59
N VAL A 175 -18.65 -5.82 -28.01
CA VAL A 175 -18.69 -7.16 -28.65
C VAL A 175 -20.11 -7.77 -28.60
N PHE A 176 -21.05 -7.14 -27.88
CA PHE A 176 -22.47 -7.51 -27.91
C PHE A 176 -23.28 -6.75 -28.97
N THR A 177 -22.60 -6.17 -29.97
CA THR A 177 -23.25 -6.05 -31.28
C THR A 177 -23.32 -7.46 -31.86
N PRO A 178 -24.51 -7.96 -32.23
CA PRO A 178 -24.58 -9.28 -32.86
C PRO A 178 -23.73 -9.22 -34.12
N GLU A 179 -22.60 -9.95 -34.14
CA GLU A 179 -21.93 -10.24 -35.40
C GLU A 179 -22.98 -10.88 -36.33
N PRO A 180 -23.05 -10.50 -37.61
CA PRO A 180 -23.89 -11.19 -38.55
C PRO A 180 -23.53 -12.68 -38.47
N VAL A 181 -24.55 -13.50 -38.23
CA VAL A 181 -24.47 -14.95 -38.07
C VAL A 181 -23.49 -15.49 -39.12
N ASN A 182 -22.32 -15.98 -38.71
CA ASN A 182 -21.47 -16.71 -39.63
C ASN A 182 -22.28 -17.92 -40.12
N ALA A 183 -22.18 -18.24 -41.42
CA ALA A 183 -23.06 -19.12 -42.19
C ALA A 183 -23.18 -20.58 -41.70
N GLN A 184 -22.66 -20.89 -40.51
CA GLN A 184 -22.51 -22.23 -39.92
C GLN A 184 -23.34 -22.44 -38.62
N GLY A 185 -24.08 -21.43 -38.13
CA GLY A 185 -25.07 -21.63 -37.04
C GLY A 185 -24.48 -22.02 -35.67
N VAL A 186 -23.18 -21.79 -35.44
CA VAL A 186 -22.53 -22.12 -34.16
C VAL A 186 -22.64 -20.91 -33.21
N PRO A 187 -23.22 -21.07 -32.00
CA PRO A 187 -23.27 -19.98 -31.02
C PRO A 187 -21.85 -19.56 -30.59
N PRO A 188 -21.64 -18.30 -30.17
CA PRO A 188 -20.34 -17.84 -29.73
C PRO A 188 -19.80 -18.75 -28.62
N VAL A 189 -18.57 -19.21 -28.83
CA VAL A 189 -17.94 -20.30 -28.07
C VAL A 189 -17.93 -19.98 -26.57
N ARG A 190 -18.51 -20.86 -25.74
CA ARG A 190 -18.55 -20.73 -24.26
C ARG A 190 -17.18 -20.43 -23.63
N SER A 191 -16.08 -20.83 -24.28
CA SER A 191 -14.71 -20.56 -23.85
C SER A 191 -14.39 -19.06 -23.80
N ASN A 192 -14.82 -18.28 -24.80
CA ASN A 192 -14.49 -16.85 -24.89
C ASN A 192 -15.15 -16.05 -23.78
N ILE A 193 -16.37 -16.42 -23.37
CA ILE A 193 -17.11 -15.74 -22.29
C ILE A 193 -16.43 -16.00 -20.93
N LEU A 194 -15.98 -17.23 -20.68
CA LEU A 194 -15.32 -17.60 -19.43
C LEU A 194 -13.95 -16.91 -19.31
N GLU A 195 -13.21 -16.82 -20.41
CA GLU A 195 -11.91 -16.17 -20.46
C GLU A 195 -12.02 -14.65 -20.25
N LYS A 196 -13.01 -14.00 -20.86
CA LYS A 196 -13.33 -12.58 -20.62
C LYS A 196 -13.68 -12.32 -19.16
N LYS A 197 -14.53 -13.16 -18.56
CA LYS A 197 -14.88 -13.04 -17.13
C LYS A 197 -13.65 -13.17 -16.23
N ARG A 198 -12.76 -14.11 -16.54
CA ARG A 198 -11.50 -14.28 -15.81
C ARG A 198 -10.61 -13.04 -15.89
N VAL A 199 -10.49 -12.41 -17.06
CA VAL A 199 -9.71 -11.17 -17.22
C VAL A 199 -10.29 -10.03 -16.37
N ILE A 200 -11.62 -9.89 -16.34
CA ILE A 200 -12.31 -8.90 -15.50
C ILE A 200 -12.06 -9.19 -14.02
N ASP A 201 -12.20 -10.46 -13.58
CA ASP A 201 -11.94 -10.88 -12.20
C ASP A 201 -10.49 -10.64 -11.77
N GLU A 202 -9.51 -10.86 -12.65
CA GLU A 202 -8.09 -10.60 -12.39
C GLU A 202 -7.82 -9.09 -12.23
N LYS A 203 -8.43 -8.24 -13.07
CA LYS A 203 -8.32 -6.77 -12.95
C LYS A 203 -9.02 -6.23 -11.71
N MET A 204 -10.21 -6.73 -11.38
CA MET A 204 -10.91 -6.40 -10.13
C MET A 204 -10.08 -6.80 -8.91
N THR A 205 -9.50 -8.00 -8.93
CA THR A 205 -8.63 -8.51 -7.87
C THR A 205 -7.40 -7.62 -7.69
N LEU A 206 -6.77 -7.18 -8.78
CA LEU A 206 -5.66 -6.23 -8.73
C LEU A 206 -6.10 -4.91 -8.07
N PHE A 207 -7.25 -4.35 -8.47
CA PHE A 207 -7.78 -3.12 -7.87
C PHE A 207 -7.97 -3.25 -6.35
N TYR A 208 -8.68 -4.28 -5.88
CA TYR A 208 -8.92 -4.48 -4.45
C TYR A 208 -7.65 -4.80 -3.65
N THR A 209 -6.64 -5.37 -4.30
CA THR A 209 -5.32 -5.56 -3.69
C THR A 209 -4.62 -4.21 -3.48
N LEU A 210 -4.67 -3.31 -4.48
CA LEU A 210 -4.05 -1.98 -4.41
C LEU A 210 -4.84 -0.99 -3.55
N TYR A 211 -6.14 -1.21 -3.40
CA TYR A 211 -7.07 -0.38 -2.66
C TYR A 211 -7.92 -1.25 -1.71
N PRO A 212 -7.39 -1.59 -0.53
CA PRO A 212 -8.10 -2.40 0.46
C PRO A 212 -9.21 -1.58 1.14
N CYS A 213 -10.31 -1.34 0.44
CA CYS A 213 -11.46 -0.65 1.01
C CYS A 213 -12.37 -1.60 1.78
N ASN A 214 -12.83 -1.14 2.95
CA ASN A 214 -13.93 -1.76 3.67
C ASN A 214 -15.27 -1.36 3.02
N ASN A 215 -15.87 -2.28 2.25
CA ASN A 215 -17.22 -2.12 1.71
C ASN A 215 -18.27 -2.89 2.53
N GLY A 216 -17.97 -3.28 3.77
CA GLY A 216 -18.77 -4.21 4.58
C GLY A 216 -18.31 -5.66 4.43
N GLU A 217 -19.21 -6.62 4.70
CA GLU A 217 -18.89 -8.07 4.74
C GLU A 217 -18.44 -8.66 3.39
N LYS A 218 -18.72 -8.00 2.26
CA LYS A 218 -18.39 -8.50 0.91
C LYS A 218 -17.81 -7.42 0.02
N MET A 219 -16.88 -7.82 -0.85
CA MET A 219 -16.38 -6.96 -1.91
C MET A 219 -17.47 -6.72 -2.95
N ILE A 220 -17.60 -5.46 -3.38
CA ILE A 220 -18.54 -5.07 -4.43
C ILE A 220 -17.99 -5.60 -5.76
N LYS A 221 -18.83 -6.21 -6.58
CA LYS A 221 -18.41 -6.59 -7.93
C LYS A 221 -18.39 -5.33 -8.81
N LEU A 222 -17.24 -5.06 -9.41
CA LEU A 222 -17.02 -3.93 -10.32
C LEU A 222 -17.16 -4.41 -11.77
N ASP A 223 -18.20 -5.19 -12.05
CA ASP A 223 -18.50 -5.76 -13.37
C ASP A 223 -19.45 -4.87 -14.19
N GLN A 224 -19.92 -3.75 -13.61
CA GLN A 224 -20.84 -2.79 -14.23
C GLN A 224 -20.30 -1.35 -14.15
N LEU A 225 -20.51 -0.55 -15.20
CA LEU A 225 -20.02 0.84 -15.29
C LEU A 225 -20.53 1.78 -14.16
N PRO A 226 -21.78 1.68 -13.68
CA PRO A 226 -22.24 2.51 -12.56
C PRO A 226 -21.46 2.23 -11.27
N ALA A 227 -21.17 0.96 -10.98
CA ALA A 227 -20.40 0.57 -9.79
C ALA A 227 -18.97 1.10 -9.85
N ILE A 228 -18.34 1.04 -11.03
CA ILE A 228 -17.01 1.62 -11.28
C ILE A 228 -17.02 3.13 -11.09
N SER A 229 -18.03 3.83 -11.62
CA SER A 229 -18.14 5.28 -11.54
C SER A 229 -18.25 5.76 -10.09
N GLU A 230 -19.05 5.07 -9.27
CA GLU A 230 -19.15 5.39 -7.84
C GLU A 230 -17.83 5.11 -7.09
N MET A 231 -17.13 4.02 -7.43
CA MET A 231 -15.82 3.71 -6.85
C MET A 231 -14.77 4.77 -7.23
N LYS A 232 -14.77 5.24 -8.48
CA LYS A 232 -13.90 6.35 -8.93
C LYS A 232 -14.15 7.62 -8.14
N ARG A 233 -15.43 7.98 -7.95
CA ARG A 233 -15.81 9.16 -7.16
C ARG A 233 -15.32 9.07 -5.72
N LYS A 234 -15.45 7.91 -5.07
CA LYS A 234 -14.91 7.67 -3.72
C LYS A 234 -13.40 7.84 -3.67
N LEU A 235 -12.69 7.24 -4.62
CA LEU A 235 -11.23 7.30 -4.71
C LEU A 235 -10.72 8.73 -4.98
N GLU A 236 -11.45 9.54 -5.75
CA GLU A 236 -11.14 10.95 -5.96
C GLU A 236 -11.33 11.80 -4.71
N LEU A 237 -12.38 11.54 -3.93
CA LEU A 237 -12.60 12.23 -2.66
C LEU A 237 -11.49 11.92 -1.66
N GLU A 238 -10.98 10.70 -1.62
CA GLU A 238 -9.84 10.34 -0.78
C GLU A 238 -8.54 10.97 -1.26
N PHE A 239 -8.33 11.05 -2.57
CA PHE A 239 -7.14 11.68 -3.14
C PHE A 239 -7.04 13.18 -2.85
N ARG A 240 -8.17 13.87 -2.65
CA ARG A 240 -8.23 15.32 -2.37
C ARG A 240 -8.02 15.66 -0.88
N LYS A 241 -8.16 14.70 0.02
CA LYS A 241 -8.00 14.88 1.47
C LYS A 241 -6.54 14.89 1.90
#